data_AF-A0A261CNG0-F1
#
_entry.id   AF-A0A261CNG0-F1
#
_cell.length_a   1.000
_cell.length_b   1.000
_cell.length_c   1.000
_cell.angle_alpha   90.00
_cell.angle_beta   90.00
_cell.angle_gamma   90.00
#
_symmetry.space_group_name_H-M   'P 1'
#
loop_
_entity.id
_entity.type
_entity.pdbx_description
1 polymer ?
#
loop_
_entity_poly.entity_id
_entity_poly.type
_entity_poly.pdbx_seq_one_letter_code
_entity_poly.pdbx_strand_id
1 'polypeptide(L)'
;ATTLFSSIMTFLTIYLKYEAASTFNHAKTRRVIVIILLFAPVLILSGAEAYLFITNALPDEIQEKFRAINIDSSDHSVIGYITLKTLSSVIIFVIICASVFILPPIGFYVRRKILNVVISNVDRNSSLKKSHSRSFINGLTLQAFLPLICYTPMFIYLFIILVIKSEMLFEQYFIGVFTILPTLSDSFITMYSVTPYRKQIRTWLGMEKTEQMVMVAPHSQMF
;
A
#
# COMPACT_ATOMS: atom_id res chain seq x y z
N ALA A 1 2.74 10.89 -4.14
CA ALA A 1 3.47 10.36 -2.95
C ALA A 1 2.72 9.38 -2.01
N THR A 2 1.52 9.69 -1.50
CA THR A 2 0.86 8.96 -0.37
C THR A 2 0.55 7.48 -0.63
N THR A 3 0.09 7.15 -1.83
CA THR A 3 -0.26 5.78 -2.23
C THR A 3 0.95 4.86 -2.39
N LEU A 4 2.04 5.42 -2.92
CA LEU A 4 3.33 4.74 -3.04
C LEU A 4 3.94 4.49 -1.65
N PHE A 5 3.82 5.45 -0.74
CA PHE A 5 4.20 5.26 0.66
C PHE A 5 3.43 4.11 1.33
N SER A 6 2.10 4.06 1.17
CA SER A 6 1.27 2.95 1.68
C SER A 6 1.71 1.59 1.13
N SER A 7 1.95 1.51 -0.18
CA SER A 7 2.40 0.26 -0.85
C SER A 7 3.76 -0.21 -0.32
N ILE A 8 4.70 0.71 -0.08
CA ILE A 8 6.00 0.42 0.53
C ILE A 8 5.85 -0.06 1.98
N MET A 9 4.96 0.57 2.76
CA MET A 9 4.72 0.17 4.15
C MET A 9 4.15 -1.26 4.25
N THR A 10 3.23 -1.62 3.36
CA THR A 10 2.70 -3.00 3.26
C THR A 10 3.81 -3.98 2.91
N PHE A 11 4.65 -3.66 1.92
CA PHE A 11 5.78 -4.50 1.54
C PHE A 11 6.82 -4.63 2.66
N LEU A 12 7.17 -3.54 3.33
CA LEU A 12 8.08 -3.53 4.48
C LEU A 12 7.53 -4.41 5.61
N THR A 13 6.22 -4.36 5.86
CA THR A 13 5.57 -5.21 6.86
C THR A 13 5.70 -6.70 6.51
N ILE A 14 5.52 -7.06 5.24
CA ILE A 14 5.76 -8.43 4.75
C ILE A 14 7.23 -8.84 4.98
N TYR A 15 8.17 -7.96 4.62
CA TYR A 15 9.61 -8.22 4.76
C TYR A 15 10.04 -8.40 6.23
N LEU A 16 9.60 -7.52 7.14
CA LEU A 16 9.95 -7.61 8.56
C LEU A 16 9.39 -8.88 9.20
N LYS A 17 8.19 -9.32 8.78
CA LYS A 17 7.63 -10.60 9.24
C LYS A 17 8.35 -11.81 8.68
N TYR A 18 8.83 -11.74 7.43
CA TYR A 18 9.72 -12.75 6.88
C TYR A 18 11.00 -12.85 7.72
N GLU A 19 11.64 -11.73 8.03
CA GLU A 19 12.84 -11.69 8.85
C GLU A 19 12.58 -12.32 10.23
N ALA A 20 11.52 -11.91 10.91
CA ALA A 20 11.12 -12.44 12.22
C ALA A 20 10.82 -13.95 12.20
N ALA A 21 10.19 -14.46 11.13
CA ALA A 21 9.88 -15.89 10.99
C ALA A 21 11.10 -16.74 10.63
N SER A 22 12.14 -16.14 10.03
CA SER A 22 13.25 -16.89 9.43
C SER A 22 14.41 -17.20 10.40
N THR A 23 14.35 -16.78 11.67
CA THR A 23 15.41 -17.03 12.69
C THR A 23 16.83 -16.62 12.25
N PHE A 24 16.98 -15.84 11.16
CA PHE A 24 18.28 -15.45 10.62
C PHE A 24 18.96 -14.43 11.54
N ASN A 25 20.04 -14.85 12.18
CA ASN A 25 20.85 -14.05 13.11
C ASN A 25 21.85 -13.08 12.39
N HIS A 26 21.69 -12.87 11.08
CA HIS A 26 22.49 -11.96 10.24
C HIS A 26 21.55 -11.17 9.31
N ALA A 27 21.62 -9.86 9.15
CA ALA A 27 22.45 -8.83 9.77
C ALA A 27 21.62 -7.54 9.77
N LYS A 28 21.63 -6.80 10.88
CA LYS A 28 20.97 -5.48 11.05
C LYS A 28 21.20 -4.57 9.83
N THR A 29 22.38 -4.67 9.22
CA THR A 29 22.81 -4.01 7.97
C THR A 29 21.92 -4.33 6.76
N ARG A 30 21.57 -5.60 6.50
CA ARG A 30 20.73 -5.98 5.35
C ARG A 30 19.34 -5.36 5.45
N ARG A 31 18.77 -5.36 6.66
CA ARG A 31 17.48 -4.72 6.95
C ARG A 31 17.54 -3.21 6.69
N VAL A 32 18.58 -2.54 7.17
CA VAL A 32 18.78 -1.10 6.92
C VAL A 32 18.91 -0.81 5.42
N ILE A 33 19.67 -1.62 4.68
CA ILE A 33 19.81 -1.47 3.22
C ILE A 33 18.44 -1.62 2.53
N VAL A 34 17.65 -2.64 2.88
CA VAL A 34 16.32 -2.85 2.28
C VAL A 34 15.39 -1.68 2.59
N ILE A 35 15.40 -1.17 3.82
CA ILE A 35 14.61 0.02 4.19
C ILE A 35 15.02 1.23 3.36
N ILE A 36 16.32 1.55 3.29
CA ILE A 36 16.84 2.68 2.51
C ILE A 36 16.43 2.55 1.03
N LEU A 37 16.58 1.35 0.46
CA LEU A 37 16.25 1.09 -0.94
C LEU A 37 14.74 1.24 -1.21
N LEU A 38 13.89 0.85 -0.27
CA LEU A 38 12.45 1.02 -0.38
C LEU A 38 12.01 2.49 -0.25
N PHE A 39 12.67 3.28 0.61
CA PHE A 39 12.30 4.70 0.80
C PHE A 39 12.95 5.65 -0.21
N ALA A 40 14.06 5.27 -0.86
CA ALA A 40 14.72 6.12 -1.84
C ALA A 40 13.79 6.57 -3.00
N PRO A 41 12.96 5.70 -3.60
CA PRO A 41 11.98 6.13 -4.61
C PRO A 41 10.97 7.17 -4.11
N VAL A 42 10.57 7.10 -2.82
CA VAL A 42 9.64 8.08 -2.21
C VAL A 42 10.30 9.46 -2.18
N LEU A 43 11.54 9.53 -1.71
CA LEU A 43 12.28 10.78 -1.60
C LEU A 43 12.54 11.41 -2.98
N ILE A 44 12.93 10.59 -3.95
CA ILE A 44 13.13 11.04 -5.34
C ILE A 44 11.82 11.56 -5.92
N LEU A 45 10.71 10.83 -5.73
CA LEU A 45 9.40 11.21 -6.21
C LEU A 45 8.95 12.55 -5.60
N SER A 46 9.03 12.69 -4.27
CA SER A 46 8.65 13.92 -3.57
C SER A 46 9.50 15.12 -3.98
N GLY A 47 10.81 14.93 -4.19
CA GLY A 47 11.69 15.98 -4.70
C GLY A 47 11.35 16.39 -6.13
N ALA A 48 11.07 15.43 -7.01
CA ALA A 48 10.67 15.69 -8.40
C ALA A 48 9.30 16.38 -8.48
N GLU A 49 8.33 15.96 -7.66
CA GLU A 49 6.99 16.59 -7.53
C GLU A 49 7.14 18.04 -7.05
N ALA A 50 7.93 18.28 -5.99
CA ALA A 50 8.18 19.62 -5.45
C ALA A 50 8.86 20.54 -6.47
N TYR A 51 9.86 20.03 -7.19
CA TYR A 51 10.54 20.77 -8.25
C TYR A 51 9.55 21.20 -9.34
N LEU A 52 8.73 20.27 -9.85
CA LEU A 52 7.74 20.59 -10.88
C LEU A 52 6.72 21.61 -10.42
N PHE A 53 6.27 21.52 -9.17
CA PHE A 53 5.33 22.47 -8.60
C PHE A 53 5.93 23.88 -8.55
N ILE A 54 7.17 24.01 -8.06
CA ILE A 54 7.86 25.29 -7.99
C ILE A 54 8.09 25.88 -9.39
N THR A 55 8.43 25.08 -10.38
CA THR A 55 8.74 25.59 -11.73
C THR A 55 7.53 25.80 -12.63
N ASN A 56 6.44 25.04 -12.45
CA ASN A 56 5.31 25.05 -13.39
C ASN A 56 3.97 25.50 -12.79
N ALA A 57 3.85 25.57 -11.46
CA ALA A 57 2.61 26.02 -10.81
C ALA A 57 2.78 27.35 -10.06
N LEU A 58 3.97 27.61 -9.52
CA LEU A 58 4.22 28.79 -8.69
C LEU A 58 4.48 30.12 -9.46
N PRO A 59 5.14 30.15 -10.63
CA PRO A 59 5.47 31.42 -11.29
C PRO A 59 4.22 32.23 -11.67
N ASP A 60 4.25 33.54 -11.37
CA ASP A 60 3.12 34.44 -11.56
C ASP A 60 2.62 34.48 -13.02
N GLU A 61 3.54 34.47 -13.99
CA GLU A 61 3.22 34.42 -15.42
C GLU A 61 2.34 33.22 -15.80
N ILE A 62 2.61 32.06 -15.19
CA ILE A 62 1.87 30.83 -15.46
C ILE A 62 0.50 30.89 -14.76
N GLN A 63 0.45 31.42 -13.55
CA GLN A 63 -0.81 31.61 -12.82
C GLN A 63 -1.74 32.58 -13.54
N GLU A 64 -1.21 33.68 -14.08
CA GLU A 64 -1.99 34.62 -14.89
C GLU A 64 -2.51 33.96 -16.16
N LYS A 65 -1.71 33.13 -16.82
CA LYS A 65 -2.14 32.37 -17.99
C LYS A 65 -3.30 31.42 -17.66
N PHE A 66 -3.22 30.69 -16.54
CA PHE A 66 -4.32 29.82 -16.12
C PHE A 66 -5.55 30.60 -15.67
N ARG A 67 -5.37 31.76 -15.02
CA ARG A 67 -6.50 32.66 -14.72
C ARG A 67 -7.18 33.10 -16.00
N ALA A 68 -6.43 33.52 -17.02
CA ALA A 68 -6.98 33.95 -18.31
C ALA A 68 -7.78 32.83 -19.00
N ILE A 69 -7.27 31.59 -18.98
CA ILE A 69 -7.98 30.41 -19.52
C ILE A 69 -9.27 30.13 -18.75
N ASN A 70 -9.25 30.32 -17.42
CA ASN A 70 -10.36 30.00 -16.54
C ASN A 70 -11.41 31.12 -16.41
N ILE A 71 -11.22 32.29 -17.04
CA ILE A 71 -12.22 33.38 -17.02
C ILE A 71 -13.51 32.96 -17.76
N ASP A 72 -13.38 32.14 -18.81
CA ASP A 72 -14.48 31.74 -19.69
C ASP A 72 -15.01 30.32 -19.40
N SER A 73 -14.46 29.66 -18.38
CA SER A 73 -14.83 28.28 -18.02
C SER A 73 -15.84 28.26 -16.87
N SER A 74 -17.13 28.06 -17.17
CA SER A 74 -18.18 27.97 -16.14
C SER A 74 -18.18 26.65 -15.37
N ASP A 75 -17.72 25.57 -16.02
CA ASP A 75 -17.98 24.20 -15.53
C ASP A 75 -16.77 23.54 -14.84
N HIS A 76 -15.54 23.96 -15.15
CA HIS A 76 -14.33 23.39 -14.57
C HIS A 76 -13.16 24.38 -14.67
N SER A 77 -12.25 24.34 -13.70
CA SER A 77 -11.01 25.13 -13.72
C SER A 77 -9.84 24.24 -14.16
N VAL A 78 -9.08 24.72 -15.15
CA VAL A 78 -7.83 24.12 -15.58
C VAL A 78 -6.73 24.56 -14.61
N ILE A 79 -6.24 23.61 -13.79
CA ILE A 79 -5.26 23.86 -12.72
C ILE A 79 -3.84 23.41 -13.15
N GLY A 80 -3.72 22.68 -14.26
CA GLY A 80 -2.43 22.27 -14.81
C GLY A 80 -2.56 21.23 -15.92
N TYR A 81 -1.47 21.02 -16.66
CA TYR A 81 -1.39 20.02 -17.72
C TYR A 81 -0.44 18.88 -17.35
N ILE A 82 -0.88 17.65 -17.57
CA ILE A 82 -0.01 16.48 -17.46
C ILE A 82 0.88 16.43 -18.71
N THR A 83 2.17 16.75 -18.56
CA THR A 83 3.13 16.70 -19.67
C THR A 83 4.36 15.85 -19.32
N LEU A 84 4.71 14.92 -20.22
CA LEU A 84 5.92 14.09 -20.13
C LEU A 84 7.15 14.72 -20.80
N LYS A 85 7.18 16.05 -20.92
CA LYS A 85 8.25 16.76 -21.63
C LYS A 85 9.47 17.01 -20.76
N THR A 86 9.28 17.15 -19.45
CA THR A 86 10.34 17.42 -18.50
C THR A 86 10.87 16.12 -17.90
N LEU A 87 12.15 16.13 -17.57
CA LEU A 87 12.83 14.97 -16.99
C LEU A 87 12.18 14.54 -15.65
N SER A 88 11.76 15.52 -14.83
CA SER A 88 11.04 15.26 -13.57
C SER A 88 9.70 14.54 -13.78
N SER A 89 8.91 14.92 -14.80
CA SER A 89 7.65 14.25 -15.11
C SER A 89 7.86 12.80 -15.56
N VAL A 90 8.92 12.54 -16.34
CA VAL A 90 9.27 11.18 -16.77
C VAL A 90 9.70 10.33 -15.58
N ILE A 91 10.52 10.87 -14.68
CA ILE A 91 10.92 10.16 -13.44
C ILE A 91 9.70 9.78 -12.60
N ILE A 92 8.78 10.74 -12.38
CA ILE A 92 7.55 10.49 -11.63
C ILE A 92 6.73 9.37 -12.26
N PHE A 93 6.51 9.45 -13.57
CA PHE A 93 5.76 8.44 -14.32
C PHE A 93 6.38 7.05 -14.21
N VAL A 94 7.70 6.94 -14.41
CA VAL A 94 8.41 5.65 -14.34
C VAL A 94 8.35 5.06 -12.94
N ILE A 95 8.57 5.85 -11.88
CA ILE A 95 8.51 5.38 -10.50
C ILE A 95 7.10 4.89 -10.16
N ILE A 96 6.08 5.65 -10.55
CA ILE A 96 4.68 5.29 -10.32
C ILE A 96 4.31 3.99 -11.05
N CYS A 97 4.62 3.86 -12.35
CA CYS A 97 4.40 2.63 -13.10
C CYS A 97 5.17 1.44 -12.52
N ALA A 98 6.46 1.61 -12.24
CA ALA A 98 7.30 0.57 -11.66
C ALA A 98 6.73 0.09 -10.32
N SER A 99 6.27 0.99 -9.47
CA SER A 99 5.68 0.62 -8.17
C SER A 99 4.45 -0.26 -8.32
N VAL A 100 3.54 0.07 -9.26
CA VAL A 100 2.28 -0.66 -9.42
C VAL A 100 2.49 -2.04 -10.03
N PHE A 101 3.41 -2.18 -10.99
CA PHE A 101 3.61 -3.45 -11.70
C PHE A 101 4.70 -4.34 -11.09
N ILE A 102 5.73 -3.79 -10.43
CA ILE A 102 6.88 -4.57 -9.92
C ILE A 102 6.70 -5.00 -8.47
N LEU A 103 6.10 -4.18 -7.61
CA LEU A 103 5.92 -4.53 -6.18
C LEU A 103 5.05 -5.79 -5.98
N PRO A 104 3.92 -6.00 -6.68
CA PRO A 104 3.09 -7.18 -6.45
C PRO A 104 3.79 -8.52 -6.79
N PRO A 105 4.50 -8.67 -7.93
CA PRO A 105 5.32 -9.86 -8.20
C PRO A 105 6.39 -10.14 -7.13
N ILE A 106 7.11 -9.11 -6.67
CA ILE A 106 8.11 -9.27 -5.60
C ILE A 106 7.43 -9.69 -4.29
N GLY A 107 6.30 -9.06 -3.95
CA GLY A 107 5.48 -9.42 -2.79
C GLY A 107 5.04 -10.89 -2.82
N PHE A 108 4.64 -11.39 -3.99
CA PHE A 108 4.28 -12.79 -4.18
C PHE A 108 5.46 -13.75 -4.02
N TYR A 109 6.66 -13.37 -4.50
CA TYR A 109 7.87 -14.13 -4.28
C TYR A 109 8.22 -14.23 -2.78
N VAL A 110 8.19 -13.10 -2.06
CA VAL A 110 8.45 -13.08 -0.60
C VAL A 110 7.40 -13.91 0.15
N ARG A 111 6.12 -13.80 -0.22
CA ARG A 111 5.03 -14.63 0.34
C ARG A 111 5.33 -16.12 0.23
N ARG A 112 5.76 -16.59 -0.95
CA ARG A 112 6.11 -18.01 -1.15
C ARG A 112 7.19 -18.46 -0.17
N LYS A 113 8.23 -17.63 0.03
CA LYS A 113 9.28 -17.91 1.02
C LYS A 113 8.75 -17.96 2.45
N ILE A 114 7.91 -17.00 2.86
CA ILE A 114 7.32 -16.98 4.22
C ILE A 114 6.50 -18.24 4.45
N LEU A 115 5.62 -18.61 3.52
CA LEU A 115 4.77 -19.79 3.67
C LEU A 115 5.61 -21.06 3.78
N ASN A 116 6.67 -21.20 2.99
CA ASN A 116 7.55 -22.37 3.08
C ASN A 116 8.22 -22.47 4.47
N VAL A 117 8.72 -21.35 5.01
CA VAL A 117 9.34 -21.30 6.35
C VAL A 117 8.33 -21.56 7.47
N VAL A 118 7.15 -20.95 7.40
CA VAL A 118 6.08 -21.14 8.41
C VAL A 118 5.53 -22.57 8.38
N ILE A 119 5.49 -23.20 7.20
CA ILE A 119 5.06 -24.60 7.08
C ILE A 119 6.14 -25.57 7.58
N SER A 120 7.43 -25.24 7.43
CA SER A 120 8.55 -26.11 7.84
C SER A 120 8.89 -26.02 9.33
N ASN A 121 8.77 -24.85 9.96
CA ASN A 121 9.25 -24.59 11.33
C ASN A 121 8.19 -24.78 12.43
N VAL A 122 6.95 -25.11 12.08
CA VAL A 122 5.84 -25.18 13.05
C VAL A 122 5.54 -26.63 13.37
N ASP A 123 5.93 -27.06 14.56
CA ASP A 123 5.68 -28.41 15.07
C ASP A 123 4.20 -28.80 14.95
N ARG A 124 3.99 -30.09 14.68
CA ARG A 124 2.71 -30.78 14.39
C ARG A 124 1.58 -30.48 15.40
N ASN A 125 1.91 -30.00 16.60
CA ASN A 125 0.97 -29.65 17.68
C ASN A 125 0.47 -28.19 17.70
N SER A 126 0.80 -27.34 16.72
CA SER A 126 0.40 -25.92 16.72
C SER A 126 -0.41 -25.48 15.49
N SER A 127 -1.35 -26.34 15.06
CA SER A 127 -2.30 -26.11 13.96
C SER A 127 -3.01 -24.75 14.04
N LEU A 128 -3.35 -24.28 15.25
CA LEU A 128 -3.92 -22.95 15.50
C LEU A 128 -2.95 -21.82 15.11
N LYS A 129 -1.68 -21.88 15.52
CA LYS A 129 -0.66 -20.88 15.16
C LYS A 129 -0.43 -20.84 13.65
N LYS A 130 -0.41 -22.03 13.00
CA LYS A 130 -0.32 -22.16 11.55
C LYS A 130 -1.50 -21.50 10.83
N SER A 131 -2.72 -21.72 11.33
CA SER A 131 -3.94 -21.12 10.77
C SER A 131 -3.94 -19.59 10.89
N HIS A 132 -3.57 -19.05 12.06
CA HIS A 132 -3.46 -17.60 12.26
C HIS A 132 -2.41 -16.96 11.36
N SER A 133 -1.22 -17.57 11.27
CA SER A 133 -0.15 -17.06 10.39
C SER A 133 -0.58 -17.10 8.92
N ARG A 134 -1.27 -18.15 8.47
CA ARG A 134 -1.74 -18.27 7.09
C ARG A 134 -2.83 -17.25 6.75
N SER A 135 -3.81 -17.05 7.64
CA SER A 135 -4.87 -16.04 7.49
C SER A 135 -4.25 -14.63 7.38
N PHE A 136 -3.27 -14.35 8.23
CA PHE A 136 -2.57 -13.07 8.22
C PHE A 136 -1.73 -12.85 6.95
N ILE A 137 -0.96 -13.85 6.50
CA ILE A 137 -0.16 -13.77 5.26
C ILE A 137 -1.07 -13.60 4.03
N ASN A 138 -2.22 -14.27 4.00
CA ASN A 138 -3.21 -14.08 2.94
C ASN A 138 -3.76 -12.65 2.93
N GLY A 139 -4.04 -12.07 4.10
CA GLY A 139 -4.42 -10.66 4.24
C GLY A 139 -3.36 -9.71 3.66
N LEU A 140 -2.10 -9.84 4.10
CA LEU A 140 -0.99 -9.05 3.56
C LEU A 140 -0.81 -9.21 2.04
N THR A 141 -1.04 -10.41 1.52
CA THR A 141 -0.96 -10.66 0.07
C THR A 141 -2.06 -9.89 -0.64
N LEU A 142 -3.30 -9.98 -0.14
CA LEU A 142 -4.42 -9.26 -0.72
C LEU A 142 -4.15 -7.74 -0.71
N GLN A 143 -3.61 -7.21 0.38
CA GLN A 143 -3.22 -5.80 0.50
C GLN A 143 -2.11 -5.41 -0.49
N ALA A 144 -1.12 -6.27 -0.71
CA ALA A 144 -0.03 -5.99 -1.67
C ALA A 144 -0.51 -5.98 -3.13
N PHE A 145 -1.55 -6.74 -3.47
CA PHE A 145 -2.15 -6.79 -4.81
C PHE A 145 -3.27 -5.77 -5.01
N LEU A 146 -3.78 -5.18 -3.92
CA LEU A 146 -4.90 -4.25 -3.97
C LEU A 146 -4.60 -2.99 -4.80
N PRO A 147 -3.41 -2.34 -4.69
CA PRO A 147 -3.05 -1.22 -5.57
C PRO A 147 -3.02 -1.61 -7.05
N LEU A 148 -2.61 -2.84 -7.39
CA LEU A 148 -2.64 -3.31 -8.77
C LEU A 148 -4.08 -3.33 -9.30
N ILE A 149 -5.00 -3.93 -8.56
CA ILE A 149 -6.40 -4.05 -8.98
C ILE A 149 -7.07 -2.66 -9.09
N CYS A 150 -6.87 -1.81 -8.09
CA CYS A 150 -7.52 -0.51 -8.04
C CYS A 150 -6.90 0.53 -8.98
N TYR A 151 -5.58 0.51 -9.20
CA TYR A 151 -4.93 1.49 -10.08
C TYR A 151 -4.86 1.07 -11.54
N THR A 152 -4.93 -0.23 -11.87
CA THR A 152 -4.89 -0.68 -13.27
C THR A 152 -5.89 0.06 -14.18
N PRO A 153 -7.17 0.26 -13.79
CA PRO A 153 -8.10 1.05 -14.60
C PRO A 153 -7.59 2.47 -14.86
N MET A 154 -7.07 3.13 -13.83
CA MET A 154 -6.53 4.50 -13.94
C MET A 154 -5.30 4.56 -14.85
N PHE A 155 -4.40 3.56 -14.79
CA PHE A 155 -3.26 3.49 -15.71
C PHE A 155 -3.70 3.27 -17.15
N ILE A 156 -4.71 2.42 -17.40
CA ILE A 156 -5.25 2.22 -18.75
C ILE A 156 -5.78 3.55 -19.29
N TYR A 157 -6.55 4.30 -18.50
CA TYR A 157 -7.01 5.64 -18.89
C TYR A 157 -5.87 6.62 -19.13
N LEU A 158 -4.84 6.61 -18.29
CA LEU A 158 -3.64 7.44 -18.49
C LEU A 158 -2.96 7.14 -19.83
N PHE A 159 -2.81 5.86 -20.21
CA PHE A 159 -2.26 5.49 -21.52
C PHE A 159 -3.16 5.96 -22.68
N ILE A 160 -4.48 5.84 -22.53
CA ILE A 160 -5.44 6.32 -23.54
C ILE A 160 -5.33 7.85 -23.72
N ILE A 161 -5.28 8.61 -22.64
CA ILE A 161 -5.11 10.08 -22.67
C ILE A 161 -3.79 10.45 -23.34
N LEU A 162 -2.70 9.73 -23.04
CA LEU A 162 -1.40 9.96 -23.67
C LEU A 162 -1.42 9.75 -25.19
N VAL A 163 -2.22 8.79 -25.69
CA VAL A 163 -2.35 8.50 -27.12
C VAL A 163 -3.30 9.49 -27.81
N ILE A 164 -4.51 9.68 -27.26
CA ILE A 164 -5.58 10.48 -27.86
C ILE A 164 -5.31 11.98 -27.70
N LYS A 165 -4.49 12.38 -26.71
CA LYS A 165 -4.21 13.78 -26.34
C LYS A 165 -5.48 14.59 -26.04
N SER A 166 -6.53 13.91 -25.60
CA SER A 166 -7.78 14.49 -25.15
C SER A 166 -7.99 14.18 -23.68
N GLU A 167 -8.55 15.14 -22.95
CA GLU A 167 -8.95 14.95 -21.57
C GLU A 167 -10.14 13.98 -21.49
N MET A 168 -10.19 13.18 -20.44
CA MET A 168 -11.31 12.29 -20.14
C MET A 168 -11.87 12.60 -18.76
N LEU A 169 -13.11 13.07 -18.73
CA LEU A 169 -13.82 13.45 -17.49
C LEU A 169 -13.88 12.31 -16.47
N PHE A 170 -13.98 11.06 -16.94
CA PHE A 170 -13.98 9.89 -16.05
C PHE A 170 -12.72 9.82 -15.18
N GLU A 171 -11.54 10.05 -15.77
CA GLU A 171 -10.26 10.01 -15.06
C GLU A 171 -10.20 11.11 -13.99
N GLN A 172 -10.60 12.34 -14.35
CA GLN A 172 -10.62 13.48 -13.43
C GLN A 172 -11.56 13.29 -12.23
N TYR A 173 -12.76 12.73 -12.42
CA TYR A 173 -13.71 12.50 -11.32
C TYR A 173 -13.34 11.29 -10.45
N PHE A 174 -12.81 10.24 -11.05
CA PHE A 174 -12.58 8.97 -10.34
C PHE A 174 -11.16 8.77 -9.83
N ILE A 175 -10.18 9.59 -10.22
CA ILE A 175 -8.81 9.48 -9.71
C ILE A 175 -8.74 9.52 -8.18
N GLY A 176 -9.51 10.39 -7.53
CA GLY A 176 -9.58 10.45 -6.07
C GLY A 176 -10.16 9.18 -5.46
N VAL A 177 -11.25 8.66 -6.04
CA VAL A 177 -11.92 7.42 -5.59
C VAL A 177 -10.96 6.24 -5.66
N PHE A 178 -10.32 6.04 -6.82
CA PHE A 178 -9.38 4.93 -7.00
C PHE A 178 -8.12 5.08 -6.16
N THR A 179 -7.67 6.31 -5.86
CA THR A 179 -6.57 6.61 -4.92
C THR A 179 -6.87 6.18 -3.48
N ILE A 180 -8.12 6.33 -3.04
CA ILE A 180 -8.53 6.06 -1.65
C ILE A 180 -8.97 4.60 -1.45
N LEU A 181 -9.52 3.96 -2.49
CA LEU A 181 -10.09 2.62 -2.44
C LEU A 181 -9.13 1.53 -1.90
N PRO A 182 -7.82 1.51 -2.27
CA PRO A 182 -6.85 0.61 -1.66
C PRO A 182 -6.73 0.80 -0.15
N THR A 183 -6.66 2.05 0.29
CA THR A 183 -6.49 2.39 1.71
C THR A 183 -7.71 2.01 2.54
N LEU A 184 -8.92 2.20 1.99
CA LEU A 184 -10.14 1.76 2.63
C LEU A 184 -10.20 0.24 2.73
N SER A 185 -9.94 -0.46 1.62
CA SER A 185 -10.03 -1.93 1.64
C SER A 185 -8.92 -2.56 2.48
N ASP A 186 -7.74 -1.92 2.58
CA ASP A 186 -6.66 -2.34 3.48
C ASP A 186 -7.11 -2.48 4.94
N SER A 187 -7.90 -1.52 5.41
CA SER A 187 -8.48 -1.53 6.77
C SER A 187 -9.43 -2.71 6.96
N PHE A 188 -10.33 -2.95 5.99
CA PHE A 188 -11.26 -4.08 6.03
C PHE A 188 -10.55 -5.44 5.94
N ILE A 189 -9.50 -5.54 5.11
CA ILE A 189 -8.69 -6.75 4.97
C ILE A 189 -7.95 -7.05 6.27
N THR A 190 -7.39 -6.04 6.93
CA THR A 190 -6.73 -6.18 8.24
C THR A 190 -7.73 -6.69 9.28
N MET A 191 -8.90 -6.04 9.33
CA MET A 191 -9.99 -6.39 10.23
C MET A 191 -10.44 -7.85 10.07
N TYR A 192 -10.53 -8.32 8.82
CA TYR A 192 -10.87 -9.70 8.51
C TYR A 192 -9.70 -10.67 8.69
N SER A 193 -8.44 -10.29 8.44
CA SER A 193 -7.31 -11.23 8.41
C SER A 193 -6.65 -11.43 9.77
N VAL A 194 -6.77 -10.45 10.66
CA VAL A 194 -6.20 -10.46 12.01
C VAL A 194 -7.22 -11.02 13.00
N THR A 195 -6.85 -12.11 13.67
CA THR A 195 -7.75 -12.85 14.57
C THR A 195 -8.27 -12.03 15.77
N PRO A 196 -7.44 -11.26 16.51
CA PRO A 196 -7.96 -10.48 17.63
C PRO A 196 -9.00 -9.43 17.18
N TYR A 197 -8.81 -8.79 16.02
CA TYR A 197 -9.79 -7.84 15.49
C TYR A 197 -11.12 -8.52 15.14
N ARG A 198 -11.09 -9.67 14.47
CA ARG A 198 -12.31 -10.43 14.19
C ARG A 198 -13.07 -10.82 15.46
N LYS A 199 -12.35 -11.29 16.49
CA LYS A 199 -12.96 -11.66 17.78
C LYS A 199 -13.62 -10.46 18.44
N GLN A 200 -12.92 -9.33 18.49
CA GLN A 200 -13.45 -8.11 19.10
C GLN A 200 -14.70 -7.58 18.40
N ILE A 201 -14.75 -7.68 17.06
CA ILE A 201 -15.94 -7.30 16.29
C ILE A 201 -17.10 -8.26 16.55
N ARG A 202 -16.85 -9.56 16.64
CA ARG A 202 -17.90 -10.53 17.03
C ARG A 202 -18.43 -10.24 18.43
N THR A 203 -17.57 -9.88 19.37
CA THR A 203 -17.98 -9.47 20.72
C THR A 203 -18.82 -8.18 20.67
N TRP A 204 -18.41 -7.16 19.91
CA TRP A 204 -19.18 -5.92 19.75
C TRP A 204 -20.54 -6.15 19.07
N LEU A 205 -20.60 -7.08 18.12
CA LEU A 205 -21.84 -7.49 17.45
C LEU A 205 -22.67 -8.49 18.28
N GLY A 206 -22.25 -8.82 19.50
CA GLY A 206 -22.96 -9.75 20.39
C GLY A 206 -22.97 -11.21 19.92
N MET A 207 -22.12 -11.56 18.95
CA MET A 207 -22.07 -12.90 18.32
C MET A 207 -21.26 -13.92 19.14
N GLU A 208 -20.41 -13.48 20.07
CA GLU A 208 -19.65 -14.32 20.99
C GLU A 208 -19.86 -13.81 22.43
N LYS A 209 -20.35 -14.68 23.33
CA LYS A 209 -20.36 -14.40 24.77
C LYS A 209 -18.92 -14.46 25.28
N THR A 210 -18.48 -13.45 26.01
CA THR A 210 -17.18 -13.44 26.69
C THR A 210 -17.06 -14.69 27.56
N GLU A 211 -16.31 -15.70 27.12
CA GLU A 211 -15.92 -16.80 28.01
C GLU A 211 -15.09 -16.18 29.14
N GLN A 212 -15.64 -16.21 30.35
CA GLN A 212 -14.92 -15.83 31.56
C GLN A 212 -13.64 -16.67 31.62
N MET A 213 -12.49 -16.00 31.72
CA MET A 213 -11.24 -16.70 31.99
C MET A 213 -11.38 -17.44 33.32
N VAL A 214 -11.45 -18.77 33.27
CA VAL A 214 -11.41 -19.60 34.47
C VAL A 214 -10.03 -19.40 35.10
N MET A 215 -9.99 -18.69 36.22
CA MET A 215 -8.82 -18.59 37.08
C MET A 215 -8.52 -20.01 37.60
N VAL A 216 -7.49 -20.64 37.05
CA VAL A 216 -6.94 -21.86 37.66
C VAL A 216 -6.21 -21.42 38.92
N ALA A 217 -6.88 -21.58 40.06
CA ALA A 217 -6.26 -21.34 41.36
C ALA A 217 -5.06 -22.29 41.52
N PRO A 218 -3.93 -21.81 42.06
CA PRO A 218 -2.79 -22.67 42.33
C PRO A 218 -3.21 -23.71 43.37
N HIS A 219 -3.10 -24.98 43.01
CA HIS A 219 -3.31 -26.08 43.95
C HIS A 219 -2.26 -25.93 45.05
N SER A 220 -2.69 -25.54 46.25
CA SER A 220 -1.86 -25.59 47.43
C SER A 220 -1.50 -27.04 47.70
N GLN A 221 -0.26 -27.42 47.39
CA GLN A 221 0.31 -28.67 47.86
C GLN A 221 0.54 -28.53 49.37
N MET A 222 -0.43 -28.97 50.16
CA MET A 222 -0.15 -29.44 51.51
C MET A 222 0.37 -30.87 51.35
N PHE A 223 1.65 -31.09 51.64
CA PHE A 223 2.20 -32.21 52.41
C PHE A 223 3.64 -31.85 52.81
#